data_AF-A0A0C9MRE5-F1
#
_entry.id   AF-A0A0C9MRE5-F1
#
_cell.length_a   1.000
_cell.length_b   1.000
_cell.length_c   1.000
_cell.angle_alpha   90.00
_cell.angle_beta   90.00
_cell.angle_gamma   90.00
#
_symmetry.space_group_name_H-M   'P 1'
#
loop_
_entity.id
_entity.type
_entity.pdbx_description
1 polymer ?
#
loop_
_entity_poly.entity_id
_entity_poly.type
_entity_poly.pdbx_seq_one_letter_code
_entity_poly.pdbx_strand_id
1 'polypeptide(L)'
;MLDLVRKCRVEVDMKLVDFIKNRIVNFQSVPSNCVRLYTTNKAARAANRDAVNQLPGELVELKSIDYPANNQTAIAALDFETHLISKLYVQIGAIVMLIRNMDVENGWSNGTLATVTAVSPNCLQLQHLGTGSSKRIYRV
;
A
#
# COMPACT_ATOMS: atom_id res chain seq x y z
N MET A 1 6.19 -30.79 12.24
CA MET A 1 7.29 -30.04 11.56
C MET A 1 7.09 -28.53 11.81
N LEU A 2 7.05 -28.09 13.08
CA LEU A 2 6.76 -26.68 13.47
C LEU A 2 7.71 -26.14 14.56
N ASP A 3 8.76 -26.89 14.91
CA ASP A 3 9.65 -26.54 16.04
C ASP A 3 11.00 -25.93 15.66
N LEU A 4 11.30 -25.74 14.36
CA LEU A 4 12.65 -25.28 13.95
C LEU A 4 12.89 -23.77 14.07
N VAL A 5 11.84 -22.94 14.20
CA VAL A 5 11.99 -21.47 14.21
C VAL A 5 12.15 -20.89 15.63
N ARG A 6 11.90 -21.67 16.69
CA ARG A 6 11.95 -21.18 18.08
C ARG A 6 13.32 -21.24 18.76
N LYS A 7 14.38 -21.68 18.07
CA LYS A 7 15.70 -21.95 18.69
C LYS A 7 16.88 -21.07 18.22
N CYS A 8 16.65 -20.00 17.45
CA CYS A 8 17.69 -18.99 17.26
C CYS A 8 17.67 -18.01 18.43
N ARG A 9 18.37 -18.35 19.53
CA ARG A 9 18.91 -17.32 20.42
C ARG A 9 20.03 -16.63 19.64
N VAL A 10 19.68 -15.57 18.92
CA VAL A 10 20.68 -14.67 18.34
C VAL A 10 21.29 -13.93 19.51
N GLU A 11 22.56 -14.20 19.82
CA GLU A 11 23.32 -13.29 20.68
C GLU A 11 23.32 -11.92 19.99
N VAL A 12 22.74 -10.93 20.67
CA VAL A 12 22.62 -9.60 20.11
C VAL A 12 24.00 -8.96 20.17
N ASP A 13 24.66 -8.87 19.02
CA ASP A 13 25.92 -8.14 18.88
C ASP A 13 25.66 -6.66 19.20
N MET A 14 26.22 -6.18 20.32
CA MET A 14 26.09 -4.80 20.75
C MET A 14 26.66 -3.82 19.71
N LYS A 15 27.66 -4.23 18.91
CA LYS A 15 28.16 -3.40 17.81
C LYS A 15 27.11 -3.20 16.72
N LEU A 16 26.29 -4.22 16.44
CA LEU A 16 25.17 -4.11 15.50
C LEU A 16 24.08 -3.19 16.06
N VAL A 17 23.78 -3.30 17.35
CA VAL A 17 22.80 -2.40 18.02
C VAL A 17 23.27 -0.96 17.93
N ASP A 18 24.53 -0.67 18.24
CA ASP A 18 25.10 0.67 18.16
C ASP A 18 25.14 1.18 16.71
N PHE A 19 25.48 0.32 15.77
CA PHE A 19 25.42 0.61 14.34
C PHE A 19 24.02 1.03 13.87
N ILE A 20 22.97 0.36 14.34
CA ILE A 20 21.57 0.70 14.01
C ILE A 20 21.16 2.00 14.70
N LYS A 21 21.46 2.14 16.01
CA LYS A 21 21.12 3.34 16.79
C LYS A 21 21.73 4.61 16.20
N ASN A 22 22.96 4.54 15.71
CA ASN A 22 23.65 5.68 15.08
C ASN A 22 23.05 6.09 13.73
N ARG A 23 22.10 5.32 13.18
CA ARG A 23 21.34 5.65 11.96
C ARG A 23 19.92 6.11 12.24
N ILE A 24 19.52 6.20 13.51
CA ILE A 24 18.22 6.76 13.87
C ILE A 24 18.25 8.25 13.54
N VAL A 25 17.41 8.64 12.59
CA VAL A 25 17.21 10.04 12.18
C VAL A 25 15.90 10.57 12.75
N ASN A 26 15.81 11.88 12.92
CA ASN A 26 14.55 12.51 13.29
C ASN A 26 13.54 12.33 12.15
N PHE A 27 12.31 11.94 12.47
CA PHE A 27 11.25 11.74 11.48
C PHE A 27 11.04 12.97 10.58
N GLN A 28 11.17 14.18 11.13
CA GLN A 28 11.01 15.44 10.39
C GLN A 28 12.15 15.68 9.38
N SER A 29 13.30 15.03 9.56
CA SER A 29 14.43 15.11 8.63
C SER A 29 14.35 14.10 7.49
N VAL A 30 13.38 13.17 7.53
CA VAL A 30 13.19 12.17 6.47
C VAL A 30 12.53 12.84 5.26
N PRO A 31 13.14 12.74 4.05
CA PRO A 31 12.54 13.28 2.85
C PRO A 31 11.11 12.77 2.61
N SER A 32 10.26 13.62 2.02
CA SER A 32 8.86 13.28 1.73
C SER A 32 8.70 12.19 0.67
N ASN A 33 9.73 11.94 -0.14
CA ASN A 33 9.76 10.93 -1.21
C ASN A 33 10.31 9.56 -0.74
N CYS A 34 10.28 9.26 0.55
CA CYS A 34 10.72 7.98 1.09
C CYS A 34 9.58 7.01 1.35
N VAL A 35 9.83 5.72 1.10
CA VAL A 35 8.96 4.64 1.55
C VAL A 35 9.17 4.42 3.05
N ARG A 36 8.09 4.47 3.83
CA ARG A 36 8.12 4.23 5.27
C ARG A 36 7.67 2.80 5.56
N LEU A 37 8.52 2.06 6.28
CA LEU A 37 8.24 0.68 6.67
C LEU A 37 7.68 0.63 8.09
N TYR A 38 6.64 -0.17 8.28
CA TYR A 38 6.00 -0.39 9.56
C TYR A 38 5.92 -1.88 9.84
N THR A 39 5.93 -2.26 11.11
CA THR A 39 5.87 -3.68 11.53
C THR A 39 4.50 -4.31 11.31
N THR A 40 3.45 -3.52 11.09
CA THR A 40 2.08 -4.02 10.88
C THR A 40 1.36 -3.26 9.77
N ASN A 41 0.47 -3.96 9.06
CA ASN A 41 -0.43 -3.35 8.08
C ASN A 41 -1.34 -2.29 8.71
N LYS A 42 -1.73 -2.46 9.97
CA LYS A 42 -2.55 -1.47 10.71
C LYS A 42 -1.80 -0.14 10.84
N ALA A 43 -0.54 -0.16 11.25
CA ALA A 43 0.28 1.04 11.37
C ALA A 43 0.57 1.68 10.01
N ALA A 44 0.90 0.86 9.00
CA ALA A 44 1.09 1.36 7.63
C ALA A 44 -0.17 2.02 7.06
N ARG A 45 -1.36 1.42 7.25
CA ARG A 45 -2.64 1.99 6.80
C ARG A 45 -2.97 3.30 7.50
N ALA A 46 -2.68 3.43 8.79
CA ALA A 46 -2.88 4.68 9.52
C ALA A 46 -1.97 5.79 8.95
N ALA A 47 -0.67 5.51 8.80
CA ALA A 47 0.27 6.45 8.22
C ALA A 47 -0.07 6.84 6.77
N ASN A 48 -0.51 5.88 5.95
CA ASN A 48 -0.96 6.15 4.59
C ASN A 48 -2.22 7.02 4.56
N ARG A 49 -3.16 6.81 5.48
CA ARG A 49 -4.36 7.64 5.61
C ARG A 49 -4.01 9.08 5.98
N ASP A 50 -3.12 9.25 6.95
CA ASP A 50 -2.66 10.58 7.36
C ASP A 50 -1.93 11.29 6.22
N ALA A 51 -1.09 10.57 5.47
CA ALA A 51 -0.39 11.11 4.31
C ALA A 51 -1.36 11.54 3.19
N VAL A 52 -2.40 10.76 2.91
CA VAL A 52 -3.43 11.14 1.93
C VAL A 52 -4.23 12.34 2.41
N ASN A 53 -4.59 12.42 3.70
CA ASN A 53 -5.34 13.54 4.26
C ASN A 53 -4.55 14.86 4.27
N GLN A 54 -3.23 14.80 4.20
CA GLN A 54 -2.35 15.98 4.12
C GLN A 54 -2.19 16.53 2.70
N LEU A 55 -2.63 15.78 1.68
CA LEU A 55 -2.61 16.26 0.31
C LEU A 55 -3.69 17.37 0.14
N PRO A 56 -3.43 18.39 -0.71
CA PRO A 56 -4.34 19.52 -0.88
C PRO A 56 -5.56 19.20 -1.76
N GLY A 57 -5.69 17.97 -2.25
CA GLY A 57 -6.74 17.58 -3.20
C GLY A 57 -8.06 17.20 -2.53
N GLU A 58 -9.09 17.01 -3.34
CA GLU A 58 -10.36 16.45 -2.88
C GLU A 58 -10.21 14.94 -2.63
N LEU A 59 -10.62 14.49 -1.44
CA LEU A 59 -10.62 13.08 -1.07
C LEU A 59 -11.75 12.33 -1.77
N VAL A 60 -11.39 11.37 -2.62
CA VAL A 60 -12.36 10.51 -3.31
C VAL A 60 -12.42 9.14 -2.65
N GLU A 61 -13.63 8.69 -2.32
CA GLU A 61 -13.90 7.32 -1.84
C GLU A 61 -14.34 6.43 -3.02
N LEU A 62 -13.51 5.44 -3.35
CA LEU A 62 -13.83 4.39 -4.31
C LEU A 62 -14.25 3.13 -3.55
N LYS A 63 -15.49 2.69 -3.71
CA LYS A 63 -16.03 1.48 -3.08
C LYS A 63 -15.80 0.25 -3.95
N SER A 64 -15.61 -0.93 -3.37
CA SER A 64 -15.69 -2.20 -4.10
C SER A 64 -17.10 -2.41 -4.67
N ILE A 65 -17.21 -3.27 -5.69
CA ILE A 65 -18.49 -3.85 -6.11
C ILE A 65 -18.35 -5.35 -5.87
N ASP A 66 -19.08 -5.84 -4.87
CA ASP A 66 -19.02 -7.24 -4.47
C ASP A 66 -20.31 -7.93 -4.90
N TYR A 67 -20.19 -9.00 -5.69
CA TYR A 67 -21.33 -9.82 -6.15
C TYR A 67 -21.36 -11.12 -5.34
N PRO A 68 -22.15 -11.20 -4.26
CA PRO A 68 -22.26 -12.43 -3.49
C PRO A 68 -23.05 -13.48 -4.29
N ALA A 69 -22.56 -14.72 -4.30
CA ALA A 69 -23.30 -15.82 -4.92
C ALA A 69 -24.60 -16.15 -4.15
N ASN A 70 -24.59 -16.08 -2.80
CA ASN A 70 -25.74 -16.34 -1.92
C ASN A 70 -25.73 -15.37 -0.70
N ASN A 71 -26.91 -15.01 -0.19
CA ASN A 71 -27.15 -13.97 0.83
C ASN A 71 -26.34 -14.11 2.15
N GLN A 72 -25.91 -12.96 2.68
CA GLN A 72 -25.22 -12.66 3.95
C GLN A 72 -23.89 -13.39 4.27
N THR A 73 -23.74 -14.69 4.07
CA THR A 73 -22.54 -15.44 4.49
C THR A 73 -21.31 -15.12 3.62
N ALA A 74 -21.54 -14.76 2.36
CA ALA A 74 -20.47 -14.45 1.40
C ALA A 74 -19.73 -13.14 1.71
N ILE A 75 -20.40 -12.13 2.28
CA ILE A 75 -19.76 -10.83 2.59
C ILE A 75 -18.75 -10.99 3.74
N ALA A 76 -19.15 -11.71 4.79
CA ALA A 76 -18.25 -11.98 5.91
C ALA A 76 -17.06 -12.86 5.50
N ALA A 77 -17.26 -13.83 4.60
CA ALA A 77 -16.19 -14.64 4.02
C ALA A 77 -15.26 -13.80 3.14
N LEU A 78 -15.78 -12.91 2.30
CA LEU A 78 -14.98 -12.01 1.47
C LEU A 78 -14.11 -11.07 2.33
N ASP A 79 -14.67 -10.46 3.37
CA ASP A 79 -13.92 -9.59 4.28
C ASP A 79 -12.84 -10.36 5.09
N PHE A 80 -13.18 -11.56 5.55
CA PHE A 80 -12.28 -12.37 6.38
C PHE A 80 -11.18 -13.06 5.57
N GLU A 81 -11.49 -13.60 4.39
CA GLU A 81 -10.56 -14.42 3.61
C GLU A 81 -9.71 -13.60 2.62
N THR A 82 -10.29 -12.57 1.99
CA THR A 82 -9.58 -11.89 0.88
C THR A 82 -8.68 -10.76 1.35
N HIS A 83 -8.98 -10.16 2.51
CA HIS A 83 -8.32 -8.95 3.03
C HIS A 83 -8.23 -7.81 2.00
N LEU A 84 -9.09 -7.85 0.97
CA LEU A 84 -9.14 -6.85 -0.08
C LEU A 84 -9.76 -5.56 0.46
N ILE A 85 -9.35 -4.45 -0.14
CA ILE A 85 -9.80 -3.13 0.28
C ILE A 85 -11.22 -2.92 -0.25
N SER A 86 -12.22 -2.82 0.64
CA SER A 86 -13.60 -2.48 0.28
C SER A 86 -13.81 -0.99 0.03
N LYS A 87 -12.94 -0.14 0.59
CA LYS A 87 -12.96 1.32 0.41
C LYS A 87 -11.55 1.85 0.21
N LEU A 88 -11.29 2.39 -0.97
CA LEU A 88 -10.05 3.08 -1.31
C LEU A 88 -10.26 4.58 -1.25
N TYR A 89 -9.56 5.24 -0.32
CA TYR A 89 -9.50 6.69 -0.21
C TYR A 89 -8.29 7.20 -0.98
N VAL A 90 -8.50 8.10 -1.93
CA VAL A 90 -7.45 8.55 -2.85
C VAL A 90 -7.60 10.03 -3.20
N GLN A 91 -6.49 10.68 -3.48
CA GLN A 91 -6.41 12.05 -4.00
C GLN A 91 -5.46 12.11 -5.19
N ILE A 92 -5.60 13.14 -6.03
CA ILE A 92 -4.58 13.46 -7.04
C ILE A 92 -3.26 13.81 -6.31
N GLY A 93 -2.15 13.26 -6.81
CA GLY A 93 -0.83 13.36 -6.19
C GLY A 93 -0.52 12.25 -5.18
N ALA A 94 -1.49 11.40 -4.82
CA ALA A 94 -1.24 10.27 -3.95
C ALA A 94 -0.33 9.23 -4.62
N ILE A 95 0.64 8.72 -3.86
CA ILE A 95 1.46 7.58 -4.27
C ILE A 95 0.73 6.29 -3.91
N VAL A 96 0.58 5.42 -4.91
CA VAL A 96 -0.07 4.12 -4.78
C VAL A 96 0.87 3.01 -5.24
N MET A 97 0.59 1.80 -4.76
CA MET A 97 1.28 0.58 -5.18
C MET A 97 0.27 -0.39 -5.79
N LEU A 98 0.59 -0.95 -6.96
CA LEU A 98 -0.22 -2.02 -7.53
C LEU A 98 -0.09 -3.29 -6.68
N ILE A 99 -1.22 -3.93 -6.42
CA ILE A 99 -1.30 -5.19 -5.65
C ILE A 99 -1.48 -6.43 -6.55
N ARG A 100 -1.59 -6.23 -7.87
CA ARG A 100 -1.81 -7.30 -8.87
C ARG A 100 -1.09 -6.95 -10.17
N ASN A 101 -0.80 -7.99 -10.95
CA ASN A 101 -0.25 -7.83 -12.30
C ASN A 101 -1.35 -7.34 -13.25
N MET A 102 -1.09 -6.21 -13.91
CA MET A 102 -2.03 -5.60 -14.85
C MET A 102 -1.52 -5.68 -16.28
N ASP A 103 -0.21 -5.56 -16.47
CA ASP A 103 0.48 -5.64 -17.77
C ASP A 103 1.98 -5.75 -17.50
N VAL A 104 2.44 -7.00 -17.40
CA VAL A 104 3.82 -7.31 -17.02
C VAL A 104 4.79 -6.88 -18.11
N GLU A 105 4.40 -6.99 -19.38
CA GLU A 105 5.24 -6.62 -20.53
C GLU A 105 5.60 -5.13 -20.51
N ASN A 106 4.65 -4.28 -20.10
CA ASN A 106 4.88 -2.83 -19.98
C ASN A 106 5.23 -2.37 -18.54
N GLY A 107 5.63 -3.29 -17.65
CA GLY A 107 6.13 -2.95 -16.31
C GLY A 107 5.07 -2.58 -15.26
N TRP A 108 3.79 -2.85 -15.53
CA TRP A 108 2.68 -2.67 -14.58
C TRP A 108 2.38 -3.98 -13.86
N SER A 109 3.29 -4.38 -12.99
CA SER A 109 3.21 -5.59 -12.16
C SER A 109 2.85 -5.28 -10.71
N ASN A 110 2.59 -6.31 -9.92
CA ASN A 110 2.48 -6.19 -8.46
C ASN A 110 3.76 -5.53 -7.90
N GLY A 111 3.61 -4.57 -6.99
CA GLY A 111 4.70 -3.78 -6.40
C GLY A 111 5.03 -2.49 -7.16
N THR A 112 4.50 -2.28 -8.38
CA THR A 112 4.75 -1.05 -9.14
C THR A 112 4.22 0.16 -8.38
N LEU A 113 5.10 1.15 -8.16
CA LEU A 113 4.78 2.44 -7.54
C LEU A 113 4.35 3.45 -8.61
N ALA A 114 3.25 4.15 -8.36
CA ALA A 114 2.70 5.14 -9.26
C ALA A 114 2.07 6.32 -8.52
N THR A 115 1.95 7.46 -9.19
CA THR A 115 1.24 8.65 -8.71
C THR A 115 -0.13 8.74 -9.37
N VAL A 116 -1.16 9.06 -8.60
CA VAL A 116 -2.51 9.31 -9.11
C VAL A 116 -2.54 10.67 -9.78
N THR A 117 -2.82 10.72 -11.08
CA THR A 117 -2.86 11.97 -11.85
C THR A 117 -4.27 12.44 -12.18
N ALA A 118 -5.25 11.52 -12.17
CA ALA A 118 -6.66 11.86 -12.32
C ALA A 118 -7.55 10.81 -11.65
N VAL A 119 -8.70 11.26 -11.14
CA VAL A 119 -9.71 10.40 -10.52
C VAL A 119 -11.07 10.73 -11.13
N SER A 120 -11.81 9.69 -11.53
CA SER A 120 -13.21 9.78 -11.92
C SER A 120 -14.00 8.61 -11.33
N PRO A 121 -15.34 8.65 -11.33
CA PRO A 121 -16.16 7.62 -10.67
C PRO A 121 -15.86 6.17 -11.08
N ASN A 122 -15.41 5.98 -12.33
CA ASN A 122 -15.16 4.66 -12.91
C ASN A 122 -13.71 4.46 -13.38
N CYS A 123 -12.81 5.42 -13.14
CA CYS A 123 -11.45 5.34 -13.65
C CYS A 123 -10.44 6.06 -12.74
N LEU A 124 -9.28 5.45 -12.58
CA LEU A 124 -8.07 6.09 -12.05
C LEU A 124 -7.04 6.21 -13.16
N GLN A 125 -6.40 7.37 -13.28
CA GLN A 125 -5.21 7.52 -14.11
C GLN A 125 -3.98 7.55 -13.20
N LEU A 126 -3.03 6.68 -13.51
CA LEU A 126 -1.77 6.52 -12.79
C LEU A 126 -0.61 6.87 -13.69
N GLN A 127 0.44 7.45 -13.10
CA GLN A 127 1.74 7.64 -13.74
C GLN A 127 2.80 6.83 -12.99
N HIS A 128 3.51 5.96 -13.70
CA HIS A 128 4.55 5.11 -13.15
C HIS A 128 5.72 5.96 -12.63
N LEU A 129 6.14 5.78 -11.38
CA LEU A 129 7.19 6.61 -10.76
C LEU A 129 8.58 6.39 -11.38
N GLY A 130 8.90 5.15 -11.77
CA GLY A 130 10.16 4.82 -12.46
C GLY A 130 10.23 5.20 -13.94
N THR A 131 9.21 4.88 -14.74
CA THR A 131 9.25 5.05 -16.20
C THR A 131 8.53 6.29 -16.74
N GLY A 132 7.73 6.96 -15.92
CA GLY A 132 6.88 8.08 -16.34
C GLY A 132 5.69 7.69 -17.23
N SER A 133 5.56 6.41 -17.60
CA SER A 133 4.44 5.91 -18.40
C SER A 133 3.11 6.07 -17.67
N SER A 134 2.02 6.21 -18.41
CA SER A 134 0.69 6.40 -17.84
C SER A 134 -0.21 5.20 -18.11
N LYS A 135 -1.09 4.88 -17.15
CA LYS A 135 -2.09 3.83 -17.31
C LYS A 135 -3.42 4.25 -16.70
N ARG A 136 -4.50 3.96 -17.42
CA ARG A 136 -5.87 4.11 -16.92
C ARG A 136 -6.35 2.75 -16.39
N ILE A 137 -6.90 2.77 -15.19
CA ILE A 137 -7.50 1.62 -14.53
C ILE A 137 -8.99 1.89 -14.41
N TYR A 138 -9.78 1.05 -15.05
CA TYR A 138 -11.23 1.13 -14.99
C TYR A 138 -11.76 0.25 -13.87
N ARG A 139 -12.82 0.72 -13.21
CA ARG A 139 -13.61 -0.10 -12.31
C ARG A 139 -14.36 -1.12 -13.16
N VAL A 140 -14.18 -2.40 -12.85
CA VAL A 140 -14.83 -3.55 -13.51
C VAL A 140 -15.91 -4.11 -12.59
#